data_AF-A0A3C1RSF5-F1
#
_entry.id   AF-A0A3C1RSF5-F1
#
_cell.length_a   1.000
_cell.length_b   1.000
_cell.length_c   1.000
_cell.angle_alpha   90.00
_cell.angle_beta   90.00
_cell.angle_gamma   90.00
#
_symmetry.space_group_name_H-M   'P 1'
#
loop_
_entity.id
_entity.type
_entity.pdbx_description
1 polymer ?
#
loop_
_entity_poly.entity_id
_entity_poly.type
_entity_poly.pdbx_seq_one_letter_code
_entity_poly.pdbx_strand_id
1 'polypeptide(L)' 'MEPALTLSICIAVFVIALTGYAIYTAFGPTSTDLRDPFEEHED' A
#
# COMPACT_ATOMS: atom_id res chain seq x y z
N MET A 1 -21.90 -16.19 12.48
CA MET A 1 -20.46 -16.21 12.84
C MET A 1 -20.30 -15.54 14.19
N GLU A 2 -19.39 -16.04 15.02
CA GLU A 2 -19.03 -15.39 16.30
C GLU A 2 -18.61 -13.93 16.03
N PRO A 3 -19.07 -12.93 16.81
CA PRO A 3 -18.73 -11.52 16.58
C PRO A 3 -17.23 -11.25 16.59
N ALA A 4 -16.49 -11.90 17.52
CA ALA A 4 -15.04 -11.80 17.60
C ALA A 4 -14.35 -12.33 16.33
N LEU A 5 -14.81 -13.47 15.79
CA LEU A 5 -14.28 -14.03 14.55
C LEU A 5 -14.56 -13.09 13.36
N THR A 6 -15.76 -12.53 13.30
CA THR A 6 -16.16 -11.57 12.25
C THR A 6 -15.25 -10.34 12.27
N LEU A 7 -15.05 -9.75 13.45
CA LEU A 7 -14.17 -8.59 13.62
C LEU A 7 -12.72 -8.90 13.24
N SER A 8 -12.19 -10.04 13.67
CA SER A 8 -10.82 -10.47 13.33
C SER A 8 -10.62 -10.62 11.82
N ILE A 9 -11.59 -11.21 11.11
CA ILE A 9 -11.53 -11.34 9.65
C ILE A 9 -11.60 -9.97 8.99
N CYS A 10 -12.48 -9.07 9.44
CA CYS A 10 -12.55 -7.71 8.91
C CYS A 10 -11.20 -6.99 9.05
N ILE A 11 -10.58 -7.04 10.24
CA ILE A 11 -9.27 -6.43 10.48
C ILE A 11 -8.21 -7.05 9.56
N ALA A 12 -8.16 -8.37 9.43
CA ALA A 12 -7.19 -9.05 8.57
C ALA A 12 -7.34 -8.63 7.10
N VAL A 13 -8.57 -8.56 6.58
CA VAL A 13 -8.85 -8.09 5.21
C VAL A 13 -8.43 -6.63 5.05
N PHE A 14 -8.72 -5.77 6.02
CA PHE A 14 -8.30 -4.36 5.99
C PHE A 14 -6.78 -4.22 5.95
N VAL A 15 -6.05 -4.98 6.75
CA VAL A 15 -4.58 -4.96 6.74
C VAL A 15 -4.05 -5.38 5.38
N ILE A 16 -4.54 -6.50 4.82
CA ILE A 16 -4.11 -6.98 3.50
C ILE A 16 -4.42 -5.94 2.41
N ALA A 17 -5.61 -5.34 2.43
CA ALA A 17 -6.01 -4.32 1.48
C ALA A 17 -5.12 -3.06 1.57
N LEU A 18 -4.86 -2.58 2.79
CA LEU A 18 -4.00 -1.42 3.01
C LEU A 18 -2.55 -1.71 2.60
N THR A 19 -2.03 -2.90 2.91
CA THR A 19 -0.68 -3.30 2.49
C THR A 19 -0.58 -3.39 0.97
N GLY A 20 -1.54 -4.03 0.30
CA GLY A 20 -1.59 -4.08 -1.17
C GLY A 20 -1.70 -2.69 -1.80
N TYR A 21 -2.55 -1.83 -1.24
CA TYR A 21 -2.70 -0.45 -1.70
C TYR A 21 -1.43 0.38 -1.52
N ALA A 22 -0.73 0.22 -0.39
CA ALA A 22 0.55 0.88 -0.15
C ALA A 22 1.62 0.44 -1.16
N ILE A 23 1.71 -0.85 -1.45
CA ILE A 23 2.64 -1.38 -2.47
C ILE A 23 2.29 -0.81 -3.85
N TYR A 24 1.01 -0.84 -4.23
CA TYR A 24 0.57 -0.30 -5.53
C TYR A 24 0.86 1.19 -5.67
N THR A 25 0.64 1.97 -4.61
CA THR A 25 0.89 3.42 -4.64
C THR A 25 2.39 3.73 -4.66
N ALA A 26 3.19 3.02 -3.87
CA ALA A 26 4.62 3.30 -3.72
C ALA A 26 5.48 2.77 -4.87
N PHE A 27 5.09 1.65 -5.51
CA PHE A 27 5.91 0.95 -6.52
C PHE A 27 5.15 0.58 -7.80
N GLY A 28 3.85 0.91 -7.90
CA GLY A 28 3.03 0.64 -9.08
C GLY A 28 3.05 1.78 -10.09
N PRO A 29 2.14 1.77 -11.08
CA PRO A 29 2.10 2.81 -12.12
C PRO A 29 2.01 4.24 -11.59
N THR A 30 1.39 4.46 -10.43
CA THR A 30 1.31 5.79 -9.80
C THR A 30 2.67 6.32 -9.35
N SER A 31 3.65 5.46 -9.08
CA SER A 31 4.98 5.90 -8.63
C SER A 31 5.85 6.46 -9.76
N THR A 32 5.50 6.22 -11.03
CA THR A 32 6.28 6.72 -12.17
C THR A 32 6.13 8.23 -12.37
N ASP A 33 5.05 8.81 -11.86
CA ASP A 33 4.82 10.26 -11.91
C ASP A 33 5.48 10.99 -10.72
N LEU A 34 6.11 10.25 -9.79
CA LEU A 34 6.84 10.86 -8.68
C LEU A 34 8.22 11.29 -9.14
N ARG A 35 8.55 12.56 -8.93
CA ARG A 35 9.88 13.11 -9.22
C ARG A 35 10.93 12.39 -8.38
N ASP A 36 11.96 11.85 -9.03
CA ASP A 36 13.11 11.28 -8.35
C ASP A 36 13.95 12.42 -7.73
N PRO A 37 14.14 12.45 -6.38
CA PRO A 37 14.93 13.50 -5.73
C PRO A 37 16.43 13.39 -5.99
N PHE A 38 16.92 12.32 -6.63
CA PHE A 38 18.33 12.11 -6.94
C PHE A 38 18.69 12.40 -8.40
N GLU A 39 17.71 12.61 -9.27
CA GLU A 39 17.90 12.90 -10.69
C GLU A 39 18.68 14.21 -10.92
N GLU A 40 18.57 15.18 -10.01
CA GLU A 40 19.33 16.45 -10.03
C GLU A 40 20.81 16.31 -9.60
N HIS A 41 21.26 15.09 -9.28
CA HIS A 41 22.61 14.80 -8.79
C HIS A 41 23.40 13.84 -9.69
N GLU A 42 22.91 13.54 -10.90
CA GLU A 42 23.56 12.63 -11.85
C GLU A 42 24.63 13.31 -12.75
N ASP A 43 24.93 14.60 -12.50
CA ASP A 43 25.89 15.43 -13.26
C ASP A 43 27.32 15.47 -12.65
#